data_AF-A0A432K4C4-F1
#
_entry.id   AF-A0A432K4C4-F1
#
_cell.length_a   1.000
_cell.length_b   1.000
_cell.length_c   1.000
_cell.angle_alpha   90.00
_cell.angle_beta   90.00
_cell.angle_gamma   90.00
#
_symmetry.space_group_name_H-M   'P 1'
#
loop_
_entity.id
_entity.type
_entity.pdbx_description
1 polymer ?
#
loop_
_entity_poly.entity_id
_entity_poly.type
_entity_poly.pdbx_seq_one_letter_code
_entity_poly.pdbx_strand_id
1 'polypeptide(L)' 'MPMPTFTIIYNDNTTKEFEADSKESLIRDFSLADATAFQTEVKEIRWEEQNYCCVECISSGKINKIANEVKEK' A
#
# COMPACT_ATOMS: atom_id res chain seq x y z
N MET A 1 4.32 11.20 -15.81
CA MET A 1 3.70 11.31 -14.47
C MET A 1 4.64 10.61 -13.49
N PRO A 2 4.86 11.13 -12.28
CA PRO A 2 5.62 10.37 -11.27
C PRO A 2 4.88 9.06 -10.98
N MET A 3 5.61 7.96 -10.83
CA MET A 3 4.99 6.70 -10.41
C MET A 3 4.45 6.85 -8.99
N PRO A 4 3.27 6.30 -8.68
CA PRO A 4 2.75 6.34 -7.32
C PRO A 4 3.66 5.52 -6.40
N THR A 5 3.94 6.09 -5.22
CA THR A 5 4.67 5.41 -4.15
C THR A 5 3.69 4.70 -3.24
N PHE A 6 3.96 3.42 -3.00
CA PHE A 6 3.24 2.56 -2.08
C PHE A 6 4.11 2.24 -0.87
N THR A 7 3.55 2.33 0.31
CA THR A 7 4.20 1.92 1.56
C THR A 7 3.57 0.63 2.04
N ILE A 8 4.34 -0.45 2.05
CA ILE A 8 3.95 -1.73 2.64
C ILE A 8 4.33 -1.71 4.12
N ILE A 9 3.38 -2.04 4.99
CA ILE A 9 3.59 -2.18 6.42
C ILE A 9 3.46 -3.66 6.75
N TYR A 10 4.50 -4.22 7.35
CA TYR A 10 4.56 -5.63 7.75
C TYR A 10 4.02 -5.82 9.17
N ASN A 11 3.74 -7.08 9.53
CA ASN A 11 3.23 -7.45 10.85
C ASN A 11 4.22 -7.20 11.99
N ASP A 12 5.52 -7.11 11.70
CA ASP A 12 6.56 -6.69 12.64
C ASP A 12 6.66 -5.15 12.78
N ASN A 13 5.74 -4.40 12.15
CA ASN A 13 5.71 -2.94 12.02
C ASN A 13 6.91 -2.35 11.25
N THR A 14 7.68 -3.16 10.53
CA THR A 14 8.60 -2.61 9.53
C THR A 14 7.82 -2.06 8.35
N THR A 15 8.39 -1.07 7.68
CA THR A 15 7.78 -0.42 6.52
C THR A 15 8.74 -0.42 5.35
N LYS A 16 8.21 -0.63 4.14
CA LYS A 16 9.01 -0.57 2.92
C LYS A 16 8.25 0.15 1.82
N GLU A 17 8.94 1.08 1.17
CA GLU A 17 8.37 1.89 0.11
C GLU A 17 8.72 1.32 -1.26
N PHE A 18 7.78 1.38 -2.19
CA PHE A 18 7.88 0.85 -3.53
C PHE A 18 7.23 1.79 -4.52
N GLU A 19 7.88 2.00 -5.65
CA GLU A 19 7.28 2.66 -6.80
C GLU A 19 6.68 1.59 -7.71
N ALA A 20 5.40 1.73 -8.06
CA ALA A 20 4.73 0.81 -8.97
C ALA A 20 3.71 1.56 -9.82
N ASP A 21 3.40 1.07 -11.01
CA ASP A 21 2.36 1.66 -11.85
C ASP A 21 0.97 1.61 -11.19
N SER A 22 0.70 0.56 -10.41
CA SER A 22 -0.57 0.37 -9.70
C SER A 22 -0.39 -0.56 -8.50
N LYS A 23 -1.40 -0.56 -7.59
CA LYS A 23 -1.46 -1.51 -6.48
C LYS A 23 -1.42 -2.96 -6.96
N GLU A 24 -2.10 -3.26 -8.07
CA GLU A 24 -2.14 -4.62 -8.63
C GLU A 24 -0.76 -5.05 -9.14
N SER A 25 -0.01 -4.15 -9.77
CA SER A 25 1.38 -4.40 -10.17
C SER A 25 2.26 -4.66 -8.94
N LEU A 26 2.15 -3.83 -7.90
CA LEU A 26 2.86 -4.05 -6.63
C LEU A 26 2.58 -5.44 -6.04
N ILE A 27 1.29 -5.79 -5.90
CA ILE A 27 0.88 -7.09 -5.34
C ILE A 27 1.39 -8.21 -6.23
N ARG A 28 1.36 -8.06 -7.56
CA ARG A 28 1.87 -9.05 -8.49
C ARG A 28 3.37 -9.24 -8.33
N ASP A 29 4.16 -8.17 -8.32
CA ASP A 29 5.62 -8.23 -8.13
C ASP A 29 5.99 -8.83 -6.77
N PHE A 30 5.21 -8.54 -5.72
CA PHE A 30 5.41 -9.13 -4.40
C PHE A 30 5.00 -10.61 -4.33
N SER A 31 3.85 -10.96 -4.93
CA SER A 31 3.31 -12.32 -4.91
C SER A 31 4.11 -13.27 -5.81
N LEU A 32 4.75 -12.75 -6.86
CA LEU A 32 5.68 -13.50 -7.70
C LEU A 32 6.93 -13.92 -6.93
N ALA A 33 7.36 -13.12 -5.94
CA ALA A 33 8.47 -13.48 -5.07
C ALA A 33 8.04 -14.54 -4.04
N ASP A 34 6.95 -14.30 -3.30
CA ASP A 34 6.32 -15.29 -2.42
C ASP A 34 4.90 -14.84 -1.98
N ALA A 35 3.87 -15.37 -2.65
CA ALA A 35 2.46 -15.02 -2.39
C ALA A 35 1.99 -15.40 -0.98
N THR A 36 2.59 -16.43 -0.38
CA THR A 36 2.23 -16.87 0.98
C THR A 36 2.78 -15.89 2.00
N ALA A 37 4.05 -15.52 1.83
CA ALA A 37 4.74 -14.52 2.64
C ALA A 37 4.02 -13.16 2.57
N PHE A 38 3.52 -12.77 1.39
CA PHE A 38 2.76 -11.53 1.28
C PHE A 38 1.52 -11.50 2.17
N GLN A 39 0.71 -12.57 2.18
CA GLN A 39 -0.51 -12.61 3.00
C GLN A 39 -0.23 -12.76 4.51
N THR A 40 0.88 -13.42 4.88
CA THR A 40 1.23 -13.67 6.29
C THR A 40 2.09 -12.59 6.91
N GLU A 41 2.91 -11.89 6.13
CA GLU A 41 3.85 -10.88 6.61
C GLU A 41 3.33 -9.46 6.41
N VAL A 42 2.51 -9.20 5.38
CA VAL A 42 1.98 -7.85 5.14
C VAL A 42 0.72 -7.61 5.97
N LYS A 43 0.75 -6.53 6.74
CA LYS A 43 -0.37 -6.04 7.52
C LYS A 43 -1.28 -5.16 6.68
N GLU A 44 -0.72 -4.15 6.03
CA GLU A 44 -1.45 -3.19 5.22
C GLU A 44 -0.57 -2.52 4.15
N ILE A 45 -1.19 -2.05 3.08
CA ILE A 45 -0.55 -1.23 2.04
C ILE A 45 -1.14 0.16 2.11
N ARG A 46 -0.30 1.18 2.11
CA ARG A 46 -0.70 2.59 2.05
C ARG A 46 -0.24 3.22 0.74
N TRP A 47 -1.04 4.10 0.16
CA TRP A 47 -0.64 4.87 -1.01
C TRP A 47 -1.39 6.19 -1.07
N GLU A 48 -0.76 7.17 -1.69
CA GLU A 48 -1.39 8.46 -1.94
C GLU A 48 -2.01 8.48 -3.35
N GLU A 49 -3.29 8.84 -3.40
CA GLU A 49 -4.06 9.00 -4.62
C GLU A 49 -4.67 10.41 -4.61
N GLN A 50 -4.06 11.32 -5.39
CA GLN A 50 -4.48 12.73 -5.48
C GLN A 50 -4.50 13.42 -4.10
N ASN A 51 -5.67 13.53 -3.48
CA ASN A 51 -5.90 14.13 -2.16
C ASN A 51 -6.32 13.11 -1.11
N TYR A 52 -6.12 11.81 -1.37
CA TYR A 52 -6.52 10.74 -0.46
C TYR A 52 -5.32 9.88 -0.09
N CYS A 53 -5.19 9.60 1.21
CA CYS A 53 -4.37 8.51 1.72
C CYS A 53 -5.23 7.25 1.74
N CYS A 54 -4.93 6.31 0.85
CA CYS A 54 -5.58 5.01 0.78
C CYS A 54 -4.81 4.01 1.65
N VAL A 55 -5.53 3.19 2.40
CA VAL A 55 -4.99 2.16 3.29
C VAL A 55 -5.76 0.87 3.09
N GLU A 56 -5.08 -0.18 2.62
CA GLU A 56 -5.66 -1.51 2.42
C GLU A 56 -5.12 -2.50 3.43
N CYS A 57 -6.01 -3.08 4.24
CA CYS A 57 -5.65 -4.14 5.19
C CYS A 57 -5.65 -5.50 4.49
N ILE A 58 -4.49 -6.11 4.28
CA ILE A 58 -4.33 -7.35 3.50
C ILE A 58 -5.09 -8.52 4.11
N SER A 59 -5.09 -8.64 5.43
CA SER A 59 -5.82 -9.69 6.15
C SER A 59 -7.35 -9.66 5.95
N SER A 60 -7.91 -8.51 5.56
CA SER A 60 -9.36 -8.32 5.41
C SER A 60 -9.79 -7.93 3.99
N GLY A 61 -8.83 -7.59 3.13
CA GLY A 61 -9.08 -7.00 1.80
C GLY A 61 -9.82 -5.66 1.84
N LYS A 62 -9.99 -5.03 3.01
CA LYS A 62 -10.71 -3.77 3.15
C LYS A 62 -9.82 -2.59 2.82
N ILE A 63 -10.34 -1.67 2.00
CA ILE A 63 -9.68 -0.42 1.62
C ILE A 63 -10.38 0.72 2.34
N ASN A 64 -9.60 1.51 3.09
CA ASN A 64 -10.02 2.75 3.72
C ASN A 64 -9.40 3.91 2.96
N LYS A 65 -10.23 4.83 2.46
CA LYS A 65 -9.76 6.08 1.85
C LYS A 65 -9.92 7.20 2.86
N ILE A 66 -8.81 7.82 3.24
CA ILE A 66 -8.76 8.94 4.16
C ILE A 66 -8.47 10.18 3.32
N ALA A 67 -9.36 11.17 3.34
CA ALA A 67 -9.06 12.45 2.69
C ALA A 67 -7.89 13.10 3.42
N ASN A 68 -6.81 13.40 2.71
CA ASN A 68 -5.84 14.38 3.20
C ASN A 68 -6.59 15.71 3.16
N GLU A 69 -7.10 16.15 4.31
CA GLU A 69 -7.43 17.56 4.48
C GLU A 69 -6.13 18.33 4.28
N VAL A 70 -5.89 18.77 3.04
CA VAL A 70 -4.94 19.83 2.76
C VAL A 70 -5.43 20.99 3.59
N LYS A 71 -4.84 21.20 4.77
CA LYS A 71 -4.92 22.48 5.46
C LYS A 71 -4.21 23.47 4.53
N GLU A 72 -4.95 24.02 3.57
CA GLU A 72 -4.58 25.25 2.91
C GLU A 72 -4.28 26.26 4.02
N LYS A 73 -3.06 26.78 3.99
CA LYS A 73 -2.53 27.69 5.01
C LYS A 73 -2.41 29.07 4.40
#